data_AF-A0A370GMZ1-F1
#
_entry.id   AF-A0A370GMZ1-F1
#
_cell.length_a   1.000
_cell.length_b   1.000
_cell.length_c   1.000
_cell.angle_alpha   90.00
_cell.angle_beta   90.00
_cell.angle_gamma   90.00
#
_symmetry.space_group_name_H-M   'P 1'
#
loop_
_entity.id
_entity.type
_entity.pdbx_description
1 polymer ?
#
loop_
_entity_poly.entity_id
_entity_poly.type
_entity_poly.pdbx_seq_one_letter_code
_entity_poly.pdbx_strand_id
1 'polypeptide(L)' 'MTAEWHLGARFEAGDTVTFNGIQYQCLQAHTVDDAAWTPEAASALWAKR' A
#
# COMPACT_ATOMS: atom_id res chain seq x y z
N MET A 1 12.37 2.24 -7.82
CA MET A 1 11.42 1.27 -8.38
C MET A 1 10.21 1.31 -7.47
N THR A 2 9.12 1.94 -7.90
CA THR A 2 7.88 2.01 -7.11
C THR A 2 7.29 0.60 -7.02
N ALA A 3 6.99 0.14 -5.81
CA ALA A 3 6.40 -1.18 -5.63
C ALA A 3 4.93 -1.15 -6.12
N GLU A 4 4.52 -2.15 -6.90
CA GLU A 4 3.13 -2.26 -7.35
C GLU A 4 2.30 -2.95 -6.27
N TRP A 5 1.17 -2.35 -5.90
CA TRP A 5 0.22 -2.97 -4.98
C TRP A 5 -0.38 -4.22 -5.63
N HIS A 6 -0.33 -5.36 -4.94
CA HIS A 6 -0.96 -6.61 -5.36
C HIS A 6 -1.34 -7.47 -4.15
N LEU A 7 -2.34 -8.34 -4.32
CA LEU A 7 -2.72 -9.32 -3.29
C LEU A 7 -1.56 -10.27 -3.01
N GLY A 8 -1.27 -10.52 -1.73
CA GLY A 8 -0.14 -11.31 -1.27
C GLY A 8 1.17 -10.52 -1.16
N ALA A 9 1.21 -9.24 -1.58
CA ALA A 9 2.38 -8.39 -1.41
C ALA A 9 2.62 -8.10 0.07
N ARG A 10 3.87 -8.16 0.49
CA ARG A 10 4.29 -7.70 1.82
C ARG A 10 4.93 -6.32 1.69
N PHE A 11 4.43 -5.38 2.48
CA PHE A 11 4.97 -4.03 2.57
C PHE A 11 5.48 -3.75 3.97
N GLU A 12 6.56 -2.99 4.07
CA GLU A 12 7.10 -2.54 5.34
C GLU A 12 6.72 -1.08 5.60
N ALA A 13 6.73 -0.65 6.87
CA ALA A 13 6.48 0.75 7.19
C ALA A 13 7.55 1.62 6.52
N GLY A 14 7.13 2.54 5.66
CA GLY A 14 8.02 3.36 4.84
C GLY A 14 8.01 3.01 3.36
N ASP A 15 7.56 1.81 2.97
CA ASP A 15 7.44 1.43 1.55
C ASP A 15 6.53 2.36 0.78
N THR A 16 6.80 2.55 -0.51
CA THR A 16 5.98 3.42 -1.35
C THR A 16 5.43 2.65 -2.54
N VAL A 17 4.12 2.70 -2.72
CA VAL A 17 3.41 2.07 -3.84
C VAL A 17 2.73 3.12 -4.70
N THR A 18 2.59 2.83 -5.99
CA THR A 18 1.79 3.66 -6.89
C THR A 18 0.49 2.94 -7.19
N PHE A 19 -0.65 3.56 -6.86
CA PHE A 19 -1.98 3.02 -7.12
C PHE A 19 -2.83 4.09 -7.80
N ASN A 20 -3.44 3.75 -8.95
CA ASN A 20 -4.19 4.71 -9.78
C ASN A 20 -3.41 6.01 -10.11
N GLY A 21 -2.09 5.91 -10.30
CA GLY A 21 -1.23 7.06 -10.60
C GLY A 21 -0.91 7.96 -9.40
N ILE A 22 -1.35 7.58 -8.19
CA ILE A 22 -1.08 8.28 -6.94
C ILE A 22 -0.09 7.46 -6.12
N GLN A 23 0.88 8.12 -5.50
CA GLN A 23 1.80 7.47 -4.57
C GLN A 23 1.21 7.38 -3.17
N TYR A 24 1.38 6.22 -2.56
CA TYR A 24 1.00 5.93 -1.19
C TYR A 24 2.18 5.37 -0.45
N GLN A 25 2.37 5.81 0.79
CA GLN A 25 3.37 5.29 1.69
C GLN A 25 2.72 4.34 2.69
N CYS A 26 3.28 3.16 2.84
CA CYS A 26 2.89 2.20 3.86
C CYS A 26 3.23 2.76 5.25
N LEU A 27 2.23 2.87 6.11
CA LEU A 27 2.37 3.39 7.47
C LEU A 27 2.76 2.28 8.46
N GLN A 28 2.27 1.07 8.22
CA GLN A 28 2.47 -0.08 9.09
C GLN A 28 2.83 -1.30 8.26
N ALA A 29 3.88 -2.02 8.65
CA ALA A 29 4.27 -3.24 7.96
C ALA A 29 3.12 -4.27 7.99
N HIS A 30 2.65 -4.69 6.82
CA HIS A 30 1.55 -5.64 6.67
C HIS A 30 1.69 -6.42 5.37
N THR A 31 1.01 -7.55 5.32
CA THR A 31 0.83 -8.32 4.09
C THR A 31 -0.58 -8.05 3.59
N VAL A 32 -0.73 -7.78 2.29
CA VAL A 32 -2.04 -7.60 1.65
C VAL A 32 -2.71 -8.95 1.54
N ASP A 33 -3.46 -9.34 2.58
CA ASP A 33 -4.21 -10.60 2.59
C ASP A 33 -5.58 -10.45 1.93
N ASP A 34 -6.10 -9.22 1.86
CA ASP A 34 -7.40 -8.89 1.32
C ASP A 34 -7.30 -7.89 0.16
N ALA A 35 -8.02 -8.16 -0.93
CA ALA A 35 -8.03 -7.28 -2.10
C ALA A 35 -8.77 -5.96 -1.81
N ALA A 36 -9.56 -5.89 -0.74
CA ALA A 36 -10.17 -4.65 -0.27
C ALA A 36 -9.17 -3.71 0.43
N TRP A 37 -7.97 -4.17 0.80
CA TRP A 37 -6.92 -3.33 1.40
C TRP A 37 -6.16 -2.53 0.36
N THR A 38 -6.91 -1.82 -0.49
CA THR A 38 -6.33 -0.89 -1.45
C THR A 38 -5.79 0.35 -0.72
N PRO A 39 -4.77 1.03 -1.28
CA PRO A 39 -4.24 2.24 -0.67
C PRO A 39 -5.27 3.37 -0.53
N GLU A 40 -6.33 3.35 -1.35
CA GLU A 40 -7.44 4.29 -1.25
C GLU A 40 -8.43 3.96 -0.12
N ALA A 41 -8.74 2.67 0.10
CA ALA A 41 -9.73 2.25 1.09
C ALA A 41 -9.12 2.10 2.49
N ALA A 42 -7.86 1.69 2.57
CA ALA A 42 -7.16 1.40 3.81
C ALA A 42 -6.26 2.56 4.26
N SER A 43 -6.85 3.74 4.52
CA SER A 43 -6.12 4.93 4.97
C SER A 43 -5.40 4.77 6.32
N ALA A 44 -5.75 3.73 7.10
CA ALA A 44 -5.04 3.36 8.32
C ALA A 44 -3.70 2.65 8.05
N LEU A 45 -3.60 1.94 6.92
CA LEU A 45 -2.38 1.22 6.51
C LEU A 45 -1.54 2.05 5.52
N TRP A 46 -2.19 2.94 4.77
CA TRP A 46 -1.59 3.70 3.68
C TRP A 46 -1.81 5.21 3.85
N ALA A 47 -0.74 5.99 3.70
CA ALA A 47 -0.79 7.44 3.63
C ALA A 47 -0.57 7.92 2.20
N LYS A 48 -1.51 8.71 1.68
CA LYS A 48 -1.35 9.38 0.39
C LYS A 48 -0.20 10.40 0.45
N ARG A 49 0.71 10.34 -0.52
CA ARG A 49 1.81 11.30 -0.72
C ARG A 49 1.48 12.30 -1.82
#